data_AF-X6CH53-F1
#
_entry.id   AF-X6CH53-F1
#
_cell.length_a   1.000
_cell.length_b   1.000
_cell.length_c   1.000
_cell.angle_alpha   90.00
_cell.angle_beta   90.00
_cell.angle_gamma   90.00
#
_symmetry.space_group_name_H-M   'P 1'
#
loop_
_entity.id
_entity.type
_entity.pdbx_description
1 polymer ?
#
loop_
_entity_poly.entity_id
_entity_poly.type
_entity_poly.pdbx_seq_one_letter_code
_entity_poly.pdbx_strand_id
1 'polypeptide(L)'
;MTPEVGDIRGAPVIIGAGVAGLMTALHLAPHPVYLLSPTRLGTEASSALAQGGLAASLGADDSPDLHLADTLAAGDGLCNESVVRRVLNAADRAIENLMDLGVAFDCSWDGTLRLGLEAAHSRRRIVHAGG
;
A
#
# COMPACT_ATOMS: atom_id res chain seq x y z
N MET A 1 21.30 -5.46 22.79
CA MET A 1 20.21 -5.38 23.78
C MET A 1 19.11 -6.31 23.32
N THR A 2 18.88 -7.40 24.04
CA THR A 2 17.61 -8.12 23.95
C THR A 2 16.53 -7.15 24.45
N PRO A 3 15.47 -6.88 23.68
CA PRO A 3 14.38 -6.05 24.19
C PRO A 3 13.82 -6.75 25.44
N GLU A 4 13.73 -6.03 26.55
CA GLU A 4 12.90 -6.49 27.67
C GLU A 4 11.46 -6.50 27.14
N VAL A 5 10.97 -7.70 26.84
CA VAL A 5 9.57 -7.89 26.50
C VAL A 5 8.82 -7.76 27.82
N GLY A 6 8.40 -6.53 28.13
CA GLY A 6 7.51 -6.25 29.25
C GLY A 6 6.19 -7.04 29.13
N ASP A 7 5.33 -6.89 30.12
CA ASP A 7 4.01 -7.52 30.12
C ASP A 7 3.21 -7.17 28.85
N ILE A 8 3.04 -8.15 27.94
CA ILE A 8 2.37 -7.96 26.65
C ILE A 8 0.84 -8.07 26.75
N ARG A 9 0.29 -8.30 27.95
CA ARG A 9 -1.14 -8.61 28.13
C ARG A 9 -2.02 -7.49 27.59
N GLY A 10 -2.86 -7.83 26.60
CA GLY A 10 -3.89 -6.96 26.05
C GLY A 10 -3.47 -6.11 24.85
N ALA A 11 -2.19 -6.07 24.49
CA ALA A 11 -1.72 -5.33 23.32
C ALA A 11 -1.79 -6.18 22.03
N PRO A 12 -2.18 -5.60 20.88
CA PRO A 12 -2.11 -6.28 19.59
C PRO A 12 -0.68 -6.71 19.24
N VAL A 13 -0.54 -7.91 18.71
CA VAL A 13 0.72 -8.43 18.15
C VAL A 13 0.61 -8.47 16.63
N ILE A 14 1.50 -7.77 15.95
CA ILE A 14 1.60 -7.69 14.49
C ILE A 14 2.80 -8.52 14.06
N ILE A 15 2.57 -9.58 13.28
CA ILE A 15 3.62 -10.46 12.79
C ILE A 15 3.96 -10.09 11.34
N GLY A 16 5.16 -9.55 11.13
CA GLY A 16 5.66 -9.08 9.84
C GLY A 16 5.74 -7.55 9.78
N ALA A 17 6.93 -7.05 9.44
CA ALA A 17 7.21 -5.61 9.35
C ALA A 17 7.39 -5.10 7.91
N GLY A 18 6.65 -5.66 6.97
CA GLY A 18 6.44 -5.04 5.65
C GLY A 18 5.48 -3.85 5.74
N VAL A 19 5.15 -3.25 4.60
CA VAL A 19 4.27 -2.07 4.53
C VAL A 19 2.93 -2.29 5.25
N ALA A 20 2.30 -3.46 5.09
CA ALA A 20 1.04 -3.78 5.75
C ALA A 20 1.14 -3.76 7.29
N GLY A 21 2.19 -4.38 7.85
CA GLY A 21 2.38 -4.44 9.30
C GLY A 21 2.75 -3.09 9.91
N LEU A 22 3.63 -2.33 9.23
CA LEU A 22 4.00 -0.98 9.64
C LEU A 22 2.80 -0.03 9.58
N MET A 23 2.03 -0.05 8.49
CA MET A 23 0.83 0.77 8.37
C MET A 23 -0.22 0.38 9.41
N THR A 24 -0.38 -0.90 9.72
CA THR A 24 -1.26 -1.36 10.81
C THR A 24 -0.83 -0.79 12.16
N ALA A 25 0.47 -0.84 12.47
CA ALA A 25 1.01 -0.27 13.71
C ALA A 25 0.77 1.24 13.81
N LEU A 26 0.96 1.97 12.71
CA LEU A 26 0.70 3.42 12.64
C LEU A 26 -0.79 3.74 12.80
N HIS A 27 -1.68 2.97 12.19
CA HIS A 27 -3.14 3.17 12.31
C HIS A 27 -3.68 2.84 13.71
N LEU A 28 -2.98 2.02 14.48
CA LEU A 28 -3.34 1.73 15.87
C LEU A 28 -2.82 2.80 16.85
N ALA A 29 -1.95 3.71 16.42
CA ALA A 29 -1.45 4.78 17.29
C ALA A 29 -2.60 5.65 17.85
N PRO A 30 -2.51 6.09 19.12
CA PRO A 30 -1.39 5.94 20.06
C PRO A 30 -1.41 4.63 20.86
N HIS A 31 -2.25 3.65 20.49
CA HIS A 31 -2.33 2.38 21.21
C HIS A 31 -1.03 1.58 21.07
N PRO A 32 -0.45 1.07 22.17
CA PRO A 32 0.78 0.29 22.10
C PRO A 32 0.56 -1.04 21.37
N VAL A 33 1.53 -1.42 20.54
CA VAL A 33 1.53 -2.67 19.78
C VAL A 33 2.89 -3.35 19.86
N TYR A 34 2.92 -4.66 19.67
CA TYR A 34 4.16 -5.42 19.48
C TYR A 34 4.32 -5.76 18.01
N LEU A 35 5.34 -5.21 17.34
CA LEU A 35 5.68 -5.54 15.96
C LEU A 35 6.83 -6.54 15.93
N LEU A 36 6.57 -7.72 15.38
CA LEU A 36 7.56 -8.79 15.24
C LEU A 36 8.09 -8.83 13.81
N SER A 37 9.41 -8.87 13.67
CA SER A 37 10.10 -9.00 12.39
C SER A 37 11.28 -9.96 12.53
N PRO A 38 11.50 -10.87 11.57
CA PRO A 38 12.70 -11.70 11.56
C PRO A 38 13.97 -10.90 11.22
N THR A 39 13.81 -9.71 10.65
CA THR A 39 14.88 -8.83 10.17
C THR A 39 14.75 -7.43 10.76
N ARG A 40 15.76 -6.57 10.56
CA ARG A 40 15.65 -5.15 10.96
C ARG A 40 14.51 -4.47 10.20
N LEU A 41 13.79 -3.57 10.88
CA LEU A 41 12.71 -2.80 10.26
C LEU A 41 13.25 -2.00 9.06
N GLY A 42 12.46 -1.96 7.98
CA GLY A 42 12.84 -1.29 6.74
C GLY A 42 13.85 -2.04 5.88
N THR A 43 14.31 -3.23 6.30
CA THR A 43 15.25 -4.05 5.53
C THR A 43 14.65 -5.42 5.22
N GLU A 44 15.05 -6.00 4.08
CA GLU A 44 14.84 -7.41 3.72
C GLU A 44 13.37 -7.87 3.52
N ALA A 45 12.37 -7.05 3.89
CA ALA A 45 10.98 -7.29 3.53
C ALA A 45 10.75 -7.03 2.03
N SER A 46 9.89 -7.81 1.38
CA SER A 46 9.55 -7.62 -0.04
C SER A 46 9.07 -6.19 -0.36
N SER A 47 8.43 -5.51 0.59
CA SER A 47 8.03 -4.10 0.44
C SER A 47 9.21 -3.16 0.18
N ALA A 48 10.38 -3.41 0.77
CA ALA A 48 11.58 -2.59 0.56
C ALA A 48 12.25 -2.88 -0.80
N LEU A 49 11.90 -3.99 -1.45
CA LEU A 49 12.42 -4.41 -2.76
C LEU A 49 11.44 -4.09 -3.91
N ALA A 50 10.27 -3.54 -3.61
CA ALA A 50 9.25 -3.25 -4.60
C ALA A 50 9.70 -2.12 -5.55
N GLN A 51 9.49 -2.32 -6.85
CA GLN A 51 9.89 -1.37 -7.91
C GLN A 51 8.72 -0.93 -8.79
N GLY A 52 7.76 -1.82 -9.03
CA GLY A 52 6.65 -1.58 -9.97
C GLY A 52 5.62 -0.54 -9.52
N GLY A 53 5.69 -0.02 -8.30
CA GLY A 53 4.76 1.01 -7.82
C GLY A 53 3.43 0.47 -7.26
N LEU A 54 2.50 1.39 -7.02
CA LEU A 54 1.18 1.12 -6.43
C LEU A 54 0.07 1.53 -7.40
N ALA A 55 -0.94 0.70 -7.59
CA ALA A 55 -2.07 1.00 -8.47
C ALA A 55 -3.17 1.78 -7.71
N ALA A 56 -3.54 2.97 -8.19
CA ALA A 56 -4.64 3.79 -7.69
C ALA A 56 -5.25 4.63 -8.82
N SER A 57 -6.58 4.70 -8.87
CA SER A 57 -7.32 5.30 -10.00
C SER A 57 -7.39 6.82 -9.92
N LEU A 58 -6.22 7.45 -10.05
CA LEU A 58 -6.00 8.89 -9.87
C LEU A 58 -6.00 9.68 -11.20
N GLY A 59 -6.02 8.98 -12.34
CA GLY A 59 -6.02 9.59 -13.66
C GLY A 59 -7.34 10.26 -14.00
N ALA A 60 -7.31 11.37 -14.72
CA ALA A 60 -8.52 12.11 -15.12
C ALA A 60 -9.46 11.30 -16.04
N ASP A 61 -8.93 10.29 -16.74
CA ASP A 61 -9.65 9.36 -17.60
C ASP A 61 -9.84 7.95 -16.97
N ASP A 62 -9.62 7.85 -15.67
CA ASP A 62 -9.69 6.61 -14.90
C ASP A 62 -10.79 6.65 -13.83
N SER A 63 -11.14 5.47 -13.31
CA SER A 63 -12.08 5.33 -12.19
C SER A 63 -11.94 4.00 -11.47
N PRO A 64 -12.39 3.90 -10.21
CA PRO A 64 -12.42 2.62 -9.48
C PRO A 64 -13.20 1.52 -10.21
N ASP A 65 -14.23 1.86 -10.99
CA ASP A 65 -15.00 0.87 -11.76
C ASP A 65 -14.20 0.32 -12.96
N LEU A 66 -13.44 1.17 -13.66
CA LEU A 66 -12.52 0.71 -14.71
C LEU A 66 -11.42 -0.18 -14.14
N HIS A 67 -10.91 0.18 -12.96
CA HIS A 67 -9.92 -0.63 -12.25
C HIS A 67 -10.48 -1.95 -11.75
N LEU A 68 -11.73 -1.95 -11.29
CA LEU A 68 -12.43 -3.18 -10.92
C LEU A 68 -12.55 -4.11 -12.13
N ALA A 69 -12.96 -3.59 -13.29
CA ALA A 69 -13.06 -4.39 -14.51
C ALA A 69 -11.72 -5.05 -14.89
N ASP A 70 -10.62 -4.29 -14.87
CA ASP A 70 -9.28 -4.84 -15.13
C ASP A 70 -8.90 -5.92 -14.11
N THR A 71 -9.18 -5.68 -12.82
CA THR A 71 -8.83 -6.62 -11.74
C THR A 71 -9.61 -7.94 -11.85
N LEU A 72 -10.92 -7.85 -12.13
CA LEU A 72 -11.77 -9.05 -12.30
C LEU A 72 -11.38 -9.83 -13.56
N ALA A 73 -11.04 -9.14 -14.65
CA ALA A 73 -10.57 -9.77 -15.88
C ALA A 73 -9.23 -10.50 -15.68
N ALA A 74 -8.29 -9.88 -14.96
CA ALA A 74 -7.00 -10.49 -14.64
C ALA A 74 -7.12 -11.63 -13.60
N GLY A 75 -8.14 -11.58 -12.75
CA GLY A 75 -8.36 -12.54 -11.67
C GLY A 75 -9.00 -13.86 -12.05
N ASP A 76 -9.31 -14.08 -13.34
CA ASP A 76 -9.81 -15.35 -13.91
C ASP A 76 -11.01 -15.96 -13.14
N GLY A 77 -11.94 -15.08 -12.71
CA GLY A 77 -13.15 -15.50 -11.98
C GLY A 77 -12.94 -15.91 -10.51
N LEU A 78 -11.71 -15.79 -9.98
CA LEU A 78 -11.38 -16.16 -8.60
C LEU A 78 -11.45 -14.98 -7.62
N CYS A 79 -11.65 -13.76 -8.13
CA CYS A 79 -11.79 -12.56 -7.30
C CYS A 79 -13.12 -12.54 -6.53
N ASN A 80 -13.06 -12.13 -5.26
CA ASN A 80 -14.24 -11.67 -4.55
C ASN A 80 -14.48 -10.18 -4.88
N GLU A 81 -15.46 -9.90 -5.75
CA GLU A 81 -15.76 -8.54 -6.21
C GLU A 81 -15.96 -7.55 -5.06
N SER A 82 -16.67 -7.94 -3.99
CA SER A 82 -16.95 -7.05 -2.86
C SER A 82 -15.68 -6.64 -2.11
N VAL A 83 -14.66 -7.50 -2.09
CA VAL A 83 -13.35 -7.20 -1.49
C VAL A 83 -12.55 -6.31 -2.43
N VAL A 84 -12.48 -6.65 -3.71
CA VAL A 84 -11.76 -5.84 -4.72
C VAL A 84 -12.30 -4.42 -4.75
N ARG A 85 -13.63 -4.25 -4.86
CA ARG A 85 -14.27 -2.93 -4.86
C ARG A 85 -13.93 -2.11 -3.62
N ARG A 86 -13.89 -2.73 -2.43
CA ARG A 86 -13.49 -2.05 -1.19
C ARG A 86 -12.04 -1.60 -1.21
N VAL A 87 -11.13 -2.44 -1.69
CA VAL A 87 -9.70 -2.10 -1.81
C VAL A 87 -9.50 -0.95 -2.80
N LEU A 88 -10.10 -1.04 -3.99
CA LEU A 88 -9.93 -0.04 -5.04
C LEU A 88 -10.50 1.33 -4.66
N ASN A 89 -11.65 1.36 -3.98
CA ASN A 89 -12.23 2.61 -3.48
C ASN A 89 -11.41 3.26 -2.34
N ALA A 90 -10.55 2.50 -1.67
CA ALA A 90 -9.68 3.00 -0.61
C ALA A 90 -8.29 3.43 -1.13
N ALA A 91 -7.96 3.11 -2.39
CA ALA A 91 -6.61 3.27 -2.93
C ALA A 91 -6.17 4.74 -2.96
N ASP A 92 -7.04 5.65 -3.40
CA ASP A 92 -6.71 7.08 -3.50
C ASP A 92 -6.34 7.66 -2.13
N ARG A 93 -7.16 7.39 -1.11
CA ARG A 93 -6.87 7.78 0.28
C ARG A 93 -5.59 7.13 0.80
N ALA A 94 -5.31 5.89 0.42
CA ALA A 94 -4.08 5.22 0.83
C ALA A 94 -2.83 5.90 0.24
N ILE A 95 -2.88 6.37 -1.02
CA ILE A 95 -1.80 7.15 -1.63
C ILE A 95 -1.62 8.49 -0.90
N GLU A 96 -2.71 9.21 -0.63
CA GLU A 96 -2.67 10.46 0.15
C GLU A 96 -2.03 10.24 1.53
N ASN A 97 -2.46 9.20 2.26
CA ASN A 97 -1.90 8.88 3.58
C ASN A 97 -0.39 8.59 3.52
N LEU A 98 0.09 7.94 2.44
CA LEU A 98 1.52 7.70 2.26
C LEU A 98 2.28 9.01 1.98
N MET A 99 1.70 9.92 1.21
CA MET A 99 2.26 11.25 0.97
C MET A 99 2.34 12.07 2.27
N ASP A 100 1.29 12.00 3.11
CA ASP A 100 1.27 12.66 4.42
C ASP A 100 2.34 12.11 5.38
N LEU A 101 2.69 10.83 5.25
CA LEU A 101 3.79 10.19 5.95
C LEU A 101 5.18 10.52 5.35
N GLY A 102 5.22 11.29 4.27
CA GLY A 102 6.46 11.76 3.64
C GLY A 102 6.97 10.91 2.48
N VAL A 103 6.17 9.98 1.94
CA VAL A 103 6.54 9.26 0.71
C VAL A 103 6.57 10.23 -0.46
N ALA A 104 7.72 10.33 -1.11
CA ALA A 104 7.93 11.18 -2.29
C ALA A 104 7.63 10.36 -3.57
N PHE A 105 6.37 10.38 -4.02
CA PHE A 105 6.01 9.84 -5.34
C PHE A 105 6.51 10.76 -6.46
N ASP A 106 6.73 10.18 -7.64
CA ASP A 106 7.22 10.91 -8.80
C ASP A 106 6.14 11.83 -9.37
N CYS A 107 6.45 13.11 -9.49
CA CYS A 107 5.54 14.13 -10.02
C CYS A 107 6.08 14.77 -11.30
N SER A 108 5.17 15.30 -12.11
CA SER A 108 5.45 16.19 -13.22
C SER A 108 5.88 17.57 -12.71
N TRP A 109 6.36 18.43 -13.62
CA TRP A 109 6.81 19.78 -13.28
C TRP A 109 5.73 20.67 -12.65
N ASP A 110 4.45 20.36 -12.90
CA ASP A 110 3.29 21.05 -12.34
C ASP A 110 2.81 20.46 -11.00
N GLY A 111 3.52 19.46 -10.46
CA GLY A 111 3.21 18.80 -9.20
C GLY A 111 2.19 17.65 -9.31
N THR A 112 1.68 17.35 -10.50
CA THR A 112 0.76 16.21 -10.71
C THR A 112 1.51 14.88 -10.65
N LEU A 113 0.89 13.84 -10.08
CA LEU A 113 1.49 12.50 -10.02
C LEU A 113 1.74 11.96 -11.44
N ARG A 114 2.94 11.42 -11.69
CA ARG A 114 3.27 10.71 -12.92
C ARG A 114 2.72 9.30 -12.84
N LEU A 115 1.76 9.00 -13.70
CA LEU A 115 1.09 7.69 -13.72
C LEU A 115 1.67 6.77 -14.81
N GLY A 116 2.13 5.60 -14.40
CA GLY A 116 2.55 4.49 -15.26
C GLY A 116 1.38 3.62 -15.73
N LEU A 117 1.63 2.87 -16.82
CA LEU A 117 0.74 1.83 -17.34
C LEU A 117 1.50 0.50 -17.34
N GLU A 118 1.03 -0.47 -16.57
CA GLU A 118 1.69 -1.76 -16.40
C GLU A 118 0.68 -2.91 -16.45
N ALA A 119 1.18 -4.12 -16.75
CA ALA A 119 0.44 -5.37 -16.69
C ALA A 119 -0.92 -5.33 -17.42
N ALA A 120 -1.99 -5.73 -16.73
CA ALA A 120 -3.34 -5.87 -17.28
C ALA A 120 -4.20 -4.60 -17.14
N HIS A 121 -3.59 -3.46 -16.80
CA HIS A 121 -4.34 -2.21 -16.65
C HIS A 121 -4.71 -1.59 -18.00
N SER A 122 -5.93 -1.07 -18.10
CA SER A 122 -6.44 -0.36 -19.27
C SER A 122 -6.24 1.16 -19.21
N ARG A 123 -5.83 1.70 -18.05
CA ARG A 123 -5.51 3.12 -17.82
C ARG A 123 -4.21 3.28 -17.05
N ARG A 124 -3.58 4.46 -17.21
CA ARG A 124 -2.40 4.84 -16.43
C ARG A 124 -2.82 5.11 -14.99
N ARG A 125 -2.34 4.30 -14.06
CA ARG A 125 -2.76 4.35 -12.66
C ARG A 125 -1.73 3.85 -11.66
N ILE A 126 -0.50 3.61 -12.12
CA ILE A 126 0.58 3.16 -11.26
C ILE A 126 1.37 4.38 -10.79
N VAL A 127 1.45 4.60 -9.48
CA VAL A 127 2.32 5.61 -8.88
C VAL A 127 3.66 4.99 -8.49
N HIS A 128 4.75 5.68 -8.83
CA HIS A 128 6.13 5.27 -8.55
C HIS A 128 6.82 6.26 -7.61
N ALA A 129 7.92 5.82 -6.99
CA ALA A 129 8.79 6.67 -6.20
C ALA A 129 10.25 6.36 -6.58
N GLY A 130 10.95 7.34 -7.16
CA GLY A 130 12.32 7.19 -7.62
C GLY A 130 12.46 6.64 -9.04
N GLY A 131 11.46 6.85 -9.90
CA GLY A 131 11.36 6.39 -11.30
C GLY A 131 11.45 7.47 -12.39
#